data_AF-A0A1M3NU13-F1
#
_entry.id   AF-A0A1M3NU13-F1
#
_cell.length_a   1.000
_cell.length_b   1.000
_cell.length_c   1.000
_cell.angle_alpha   90.00
_cell.angle_beta   90.00
_cell.angle_gamma   90.00
#
_symmetry.space_group_name_H-M   'P 1'
#
loop_
_entity.id
_entity.type
_entity.pdbx_description
1 polymer ?
#
loop_
_entity_poly.entity_id
_entity_poly.type
_entity_poly.pdbx_seq_one_letter_code
_entity_poly.pdbx_strand_id
1 'polypeptide(L)'
;MKRLRADRADPFVAQHADLRETTIPEPEGRSRVTVNDGESPLAWLHRRKGPDGAPLISAAQFAAGERLRADLTRAQIMPRVTANWSAAVASGRRGGEGAMATDAMIAARQRVERALVAAGDEFAGLLLDVCGFLKGLAEVERERGWPARSAKLVLDMALTRLARHYGLESETRGAERSPGLRFWGAAGYRPSIDGAA
;
A
#
# COMPACT_ATOMS: atom_id res chain seq x y z
N MET A 1 12.74 -1.94 0.12
CA MET A 1 13.34 -3.27 -0.02
C MET A 1 14.85 -3.15 0.11
N LYS A 2 15.33 -3.04 1.35
CA LYS A 2 16.76 -3.06 1.64
C LYS A 2 17.16 -4.53 1.80
N ARG A 3 18.12 -5.02 1.01
CA ARG A 3 18.51 -6.44 1.00
C ARG A 3 19.75 -6.60 1.87
N LEU A 4 19.65 -7.42 2.91
CA LEU A 4 20.80 -7.85 3.71
C LEU A 4 21.01 -9.35 3.50
N ARG A 5 22.25 -9.75 3.21
CA ARG A 5 22.66 -11.16 3.20
C ARG A 5 22.51 -11.70 4.63
N ALA A 6 22.02 -12.94 4.75
CA ALA A 6 21.59 -13.55 6.02
C ALA A 6 22.68 -13.70 7.10
N ASP A 7 23.95 -13.38 6.82
CA ASP A 7 25.08 -13.72 7.70
C ASP A 7 25.41 -12.67 8.78
N ARG A 8 24.46 -11.79 9.13
CA ARG A 8 24.34 -11.04 10.40
C ARG A 8 23.31 -9.93 10.20
N ALA A 9 22.05 -10.22 10.53
CA ALA A 9 21.14 -9.14 10.88
C ALA A 9 21.70 -8.48 12.16
N ASP A 10 21.87 -7.16 12.14
CA ASP A 10 22.31 -6.38 13.29
C ASP A 10 21.34 -6.66 14.46
N PRO A 11 21.81 -7.09 15.65
CA PRO A 11 20.94 -7.43 16.77
C PRO A 11 20.02 -6.29 17.19
N PHE A 12 20.40 -5.04 16.93
CA PHE A 12 19.53 -3.88 17.19
C PHE A 12 18.36 -3.77 16.19
N VAL A 13 18.58 -4.13 14.93
CA VAL A 13 17.53 -4.18 13.90
C VAL A 13 16.57 -5.33 14.18
N ALA A 14 17.09 -6.50 14.61
CA ALA A 14 16.26 -7.66 14.94
C ALA A 14 15.33 -7.42 16.14
N GLN A 15 15.65 -6.50 17.04
CA GLN A 15 14.81 -6.13 18.18
C GLN A 15 13.58 -5.29 17.79
N HIS A 16 13.66 -4.53 16.69
CA HIS A 16 12.62 -3.56 16.29
C HIS A 16 11.97 -3.85 14.93
N ALA A 17 12.47 -4.83 14.18
CA ALA A 17 11.95 -5.21 12.87
C ALA A 17 11.23 -6.56 12.95
N ASP A 18 10.10 -6.68 12.24
CA ASP A 18 9.38 -7.94 12.08
C ASP A 18 10.10 -8.77 10.99
N LEU A 19 11.25 -9.35 11.32
CA LEU A 19 12.12 -10.02 10.36
C LEU A 19 11.65 -11.44 10.04
N ARG A 20 11.40 -11.71 8.77
CA ARG A 20 11.07 -13.01 8.19
C ARG A 20 12.15 -13.43 7.22
N GLU A 21 12.57 -14.69 7.27
CA GLU A 21 13.36 -15.27 6.18
C GLU A 21 12.48 -15.66 4.99
N THR A 22 12.92 -15.35 3.78
CA THR A 22 12.28 -15.82 2.56
C THR A 22 13.33 -16.21 1.53
N THR A 23 12.98 -17.17 0.69
CA THR A 23 13.83 -17.61 -0.42
C THR A 23 13.36 -16.95 -1.70
N ILE A 24 14.24 -16.21 -2.38
CA ILE A 24 13.92 -15.54 -3.65
C ILE A 24 14.73 -16.20 -4.78
N PRO A 25 14.14 -16.41 -5.97
CA PRO A 25 14.89 -16.82 -7.14
C PRO A 25 15.81 -15.69 -7.63
N GLU A 26 17.10 -15.97 -7.72
CA GLU A 26 18.14 -15.15 -8.33
C GLU A 26 18.64 -15.85 -9.61
N PRO A 27 19.25 -15.10 -10.56
CA PRO A 27 19.74 -15.68 -11.81
C PRO A 27 20.76 -16.83 -11.63
N GLU A 28 21.43 -16.91 -10.48
CA GLU A 28 22.42 -17.95 -10.16
C GLU A 28 21.93 -18.98 -9.11
N GLY A 29 20.65 -18.94 -8.71
CA GLY A 29 20.10 -19.91 -7.75
C GLY A 29 19.03 -19.33 -6.83
N ARG A 30 18.82 -19.97 -5.67
CA ARG A 30 17.87 -19.50 -4.65
C ARG A 30 18.65 -18.87 -3.49
N SER A 31 18.40 -17.61 -3.19
CA SER A 31 19.04 -16.93 -2.05
C SER A 31 18.08 -16.81 -0.87
N ARG A 32 18.56 -17.13 0.34
CA ARG A 32 17.86 -16.83 1.60
C ARG A 32 18.12 -15.36 1.94
N VAL A 33 17.05 -14.58 2.03
CA VAL A 33 17.10 -13.17 2.44
C VAL A 33 16.17 -12.93 3.62
N THR A 34 16.61 -12.07 4.52
CA THR A 34 15.78 -11.58 5.62
C THR A 34 14.99 -10.37 5.14
N VAL A 35 13.67 -10.46 5.18
CA VAL A 35 12.72 -9.40 4.82
C VAL A 35 12.10 -8.89 6.11
N ASN A 36 12.13 -7.58 6.34
CA ASN A 36 11.36 -6.98 7.40
C ASN A 36 9.90 -6.84 6.93
N ASP A 37 9.01 -7.65 7.48
CA ASP A 37 7.57 -7.63 7.22
C ASP A 37 6.91 -6.33 7.72
N GLY A 38 7.59 -5.58 8.59
CA GLY A 38 7.27 -4.20 8.95
C GLY A 38 7.69 -3.14 7.93
N GLU A 39 8.38 -3.49 6.82
CA GLU A 39 8.81 -2.50 5.80
C GLU A 39 7.67 -1.99 4.90
N SER A 40 6.51 -2.66 4.84
CA SER A 40 5.37 -2.14 4.08
C SER A 40 4.03 -2.66 4.64
N PRO A 41 3.14 -1.79 5.15
CA PRO A 41 1.81 -2.20 5.60
C PRO A 41 1.00 -2.89 4.48
N LEU A 42 1.25 -2.55 3.22
CA LEU A 42 0.62 -3.20 2.07
C LEU A 42 1.10 -4.64 1.88
N ALA A 43 2.39 -4.92 2.12
CA ALA A 43 2.93 -6.28 2.00
C ALA A 43 2.31 -7.21 3.04
N TRP A 44 2.10 -6.72 4.27
CA TRP A 44 1.40 -7.48 5.31
C TRP A 44 -0.05 -7.76 4.91
N LEU A 45 -0.78 -6.75 4.44
CA LEU A 45 -2.18 -6.90 4.00
C LEU A 45 -2.32 -7.88 2.82
N HIS A 46 -1.42 -7.82 1.85
CA HIS A 46 -1.46 -8.70 0.67
C HIS A 46 -1.16 -10.17 1.03
N ARG A 47 -0.30 -10.43 2.02
CA ARG A 47 0.00 -11.82 2.44
C ARG A 47 -1.06 -12.39 3.38
N ARG A 48 -1.61 -11.58 4.27
CA ARG A 48 -2.56 -12.04 5.27
C ARG A 48 -3.87 -12.45 4.60
N LYS A 49 -4.39 -13.61 4.98
CA LYS A 49 -5.68 -14.11 4.50
C LYS A 49 -6.81 -13.60 5.38
N GLY A 50 -7.90 -13.18 4.75
CA GLY A 50 -9.17 -12.88 5.39
C GLY A 50 -9.98 -14.13 5.72
N PRO A 51 -11.20 -13.96 6.26
CA PRO A 51 -12.11 -15.06 6.58
C PRO A 51 -12.36 -16.01 5.39
N ASP A 52 -12.38 -15.47 4.17
CA ASP A 52 -12.65 -16.21 2.94
C ASP A 52 -11.41 -16.87 2.33
N GLY A 53 -10.25 -16.83 3.02
CA GLY A 53 -8.98 -17.38 2.53
C GLY A 53 -8.30 -16.53 1.43
N ALA A 54 -8.92 -15.44 0.99
CA ALA A 54 -8.35 -14.46 0.07
C ALA A 54 -7.44 -13.46 0.79
N PRO A 55 -6.41 -12.89 0.11
CA PRO A 55 -5.65 -11.73 0.61
C PRO A 55 -6.54 -10.59 1.12
N LEU A 56 -6.08 -9.82 2.11
CA LEU A 56 -6.86 -8.67 2.61
C LEU A 56 -6.93 -7.50 1.62
N ILE A 57 -5.98 -7.42 0.69
CA ILE A 57 -6.00 -6.54 -0.50
C ILE A 57 -5.60 -7.37 -1.73
N SER A 58 -6.15 -7.03 -2.90
CA SER A 58 -5.86 -7.73 -4.16
C SER A 58 -4.44 -7.47 -4.67
N ALA A 59 -3.98 -8.30 -5.60
CA ALA A 59 -2.69 -8.11 -6.26
C ALA A 59 -2.62 -6.76 -7.01
N ALA A 60 -3.73 -6.33 -7.62
CA ALA A 60 -3.83 -5.02 -8.27
C ALA A 60 -3.73 -3.86 -7.28
N GLN A 61 -4.44 -3.95 -6.16
CA GLN A 61 -4.37 -2.94 -5.10
C GLN A 61 -2.96 -2.84 -4.51
N PHE A 62 -2.31 -3.99 -4.27
CA PHE A 62 -0.92 -4.04 -3.82
C PHE A 62 0.03 -3.40 -4.84
N ALA A 63 -0.06 -3.78 -6.11
CA ALA A 63 0.77 -3.21 -7.18
C ALA A 63 0.55 -1.69 -7.36
N ALA A 64 -0.71 -1.23 -7.24
CA ALA A 64 -1.06 0.18 -7.31
C ALA A 64 -0.42 1.00 -6.18
N GLY A 65 -0.54 0.53 -4.94
CA GLY A 65 0.06 1.19 -3.78
C GLY A 65 1.60 1.20 -3.84
N GLU A 66 2.22 0.10 -4.25
CA GLU A 66 3.67 0.02 -4.42
C GLU A 66 4.19 0.90 -5.57
N ARG A 67 3.39 1.06 -6.65
CA ARG A 67 3.69 2.00 -7.73
C ARG A 67 3.63 3.45 -7.24
N LEU A 68 2.60 3.82 -6.49
CA LEU A 68 2.49 5.14 -5.87
C LEU A 68 3.69 5.41 -4.93
N ARG A 69 4.07 4.45 -4.09
CA ARG A 69 5.26 4.54 -3.23
C ARG A 69 6.54 4.80 -4.03
N ALA A 70 6.71 4.11 -5.15
CA ALA A 70 7.88 4.30 -6.01
C ALA A 70 7.91 5.70 -6.66
N ASP A 71 6.75 6.24 -7.06
CA ASP A 71 6.65 7.60 -7.58
C ASP A 71 6.89 8.65 -6.48
N LEU A 72 6.36 8.47 -5.27
CA LEU A 72 6.61 9.34 -4.10
C LEU A 72 8.10 9.41 -3.74
N THR A 73 8.79 8.28 -3.80
CA THR A 73 10.24 8.19 -3.55
C THR A 73 11.03 8.93 -4.64
N ARG A 74 10.66 8.75 -5.91
CA ARG A 74 11.28 9.46 -7.05
C ARG A 74 11.00 10.96 -7.03
N ALA A 75 9.84 11.37 -6.53
CA ALA A 75 9.44 12.77 -6.41
C ALA A 75 10.17 13.54 -5.28
N GLN A 76 10.94 12.82 -4.44
CA GLN A 76 11.54 13.34 -3.20
C GLN A 76 10.51 14.05 -2.30
N ILE A 77 9.25 13.61 -2.33
CA ILE A 77 8.18 14.09 -1.45
C ILE A 77 8.34 13.51 -0.04
N MET A 78 9.00 12.36 0.07
CA MET A 78 9.25 11.68 1.34
C MET A 78 10.37 12.34 2.15
N PRO A 79 10.19 12.57 3.47
CA PRO A 79 11.27 12.96 4.37
C PRO A 79 12.40 11.94 4.31
N ARG A 80 13.63 12.41 4.11
CA ARG A 80 14.81 11.53 4.07
C ARG A 80 15.16 11.09 5.49
N VAL A 81 14.71 9.89 5.90
CA VAL A 81 15.04 9.30 7.22
C VAL A 81 16.44 8.64 7.24
N THR A 82 17.13 8.56 6.11
CA THR A 82 18.53 8.12 6.11
C THR A 82 19.45 9.30 6.44
N ALA A 83 19.95 9.35 7.66
CA ALA A 83 21.19 10.07 7.95
C ALA A 83 22.27 9.53 6.99
N ASN A 84 22.68 10.36 6.03
CA ASN A 84 23.67 10.01 5.04
C ASN A 84 25.06 10.04 5.69
N TRP A 85 25.42 8.98 6.40
CA TRP A 85 26.72 8.90 7.10
C TRP A 85 27.93 8.75 6.16
N SER A 86 27.74 8.57 4.84
CA SER A 86 28.84 8.62 3.88
C SER A 86 29.24 10.03 3.44
N ALA A 87 28.49 11.07 3.85
CA ALA A 87 28.87 12.46 3.61
C ALA A 87 29.84 13.02 4.67
N ALA A 88 30.16 12.27 5.73
CA ALA A 88 31.02 12.72 6.82
C ALA A 88 32.54 12.74 6.48
N VAL A 89 32.94 12.29 5.28
CA VAL A 89 34.35 12.30 4.83
C VAL A 89 34.50 12.99 3.47
N ALA A 90 33.80 14.11 3.28
CA ALA A 90 34.13 15.06 2.22
C ALA A 90 34.12 16.47 2.82
N SER A 91 35.27 16.85 3.36
CA SER A 91 35.59 18.22 3.71
C SER A 91 35.36 19.14 2.51
N GLY A 92 34.53 20.17 2.65
CA GLY A 92 34.42 21.20 1.63
C GLY A 92 33.04 21.85 1.54
N ARG A 93 32.84 22.85 2.40
CA ARG A 93 31.88 23.95 2.30
C ARG A 93 31.21 24.14 0.91
N ARG A 94 29.92 23.85 0.85
CA ARG A 94 28.85 24.51 0.06
C ARG A 94 27.56 24.23 0.83
N GLY A 95 26.94 25.21 1.47
CA GLY A 95 26.25 26.31 0.78
C GLY A 95 24.86 25.79 0.43
N GLY A 96 23.85 26.19 1.22
CA GLY A 96 22.46 25.86 0.94
C GLY A 96 22.02 26.51 -0.37
N GLU A 97 21.89 25.71 -1.42
CA GLU A 97 21.19 26.04 -2.64
C GLU A 97 20.39 24.80 -3.03
N GLY A 98 19.09 24.99 -3.26
CA GLY A 98 18.15 23.92 -3.53
C GLY A 98 18.65 23.02 -4.66
N ALA A 99 18.69 21.71 -4.40
CA ALA A 99 18.91 20.75 -5.46
C ALA A 99 17.87 21.00 -6.56
N MET A 100 18.31 21.50 -7.72
CA MET A 100 17.42 21.77 -8.84
C MET A 100 16.61 20.51 -9.14
N ALA A 101 15.29 20.66 -9.25
CA ALA A 101 14.41 19.56 -9.56
C ALA A 101 14.77 18.97 -10.93
N THR A 102 15.15 17.70 -10.96
CA THR A 102 15.38 17.02 -12.24
C THR A 102 14.06 16.79 -12.98
N ASP A 103 14.08 16.71 -14.30
CA ASP A 103 12.88 16.41 -15.10
C ASP A 103 12.20 15.12 -14.65
N ALA A 104 12.98 14.11 -14.23
CA ALA A 104 12.47 12.86 -13.67
C ALA A 104 11.71 13.07 -12.35
N MET A 105 12.17 13.99 -11.49
CA MET A 105 11.49 14.35 -10.25
C MET A 105 10.19 15.13 -10.51
N ILE A 106 10.23 16.07 -11.46
CA ILE A 106 9.03 16.83 -11.88
C ILE A 106 7.98 15.88 -12.45
N ALA A 107 8.37 14.99 -13.37
CA ALA A 107 7.47 14.00 -13.93
C ALA A 107 6.91 13.04 -12.88
N ALA A 108 7.70 12.67 -11.85
CA ALA A 108 7.23 11.87 -10.73
C ALA A 108 6.19 12.62 -9.89
N ARG A 109 6.41 13.91 -9.58
CA ARG A 109 5.44 14.75 -8.87
C ARG A 109 4.11 14.84 -9.61
N GLN A 110 4.15 15.08 -10.92
CA GLN A 110 2.94 15.11 -11.76
C GLN A 110 2.20 13.77 -11.81
N ARG A 111 2.92 12.63 -11.74
CA ARG A 111 2.27 11.32 -11.64
C ARG A 111 1.61 11.10 -10.28
N VAL A 112 2.28 11.47 -9.19
CA VAL A 112 1.71 11.41 -7.84
C VAL A 112 0.45 12.26 -7.76
N GLU A 113 0.52 13.52 -8.18
CA GLU A 113 -0.62 14.44 -8.14
C GLU A 113 -1.83 13.90 -8.90
N ARG A 114 -1.63 13.45 -10.16
CA ARG A 114 -2.70 12.85 -10.95
C ARG A 114 -3.29 11.60 -10.30
N ALA A 115 -2.46 10.76 -9.69
CA ALA A 115 -2.91 9.55 -9.00
C ALA A 115 -3.74 9.87 -7.76
N LEU A 116 -3.34 10.87 -6.97
CA LEU A 116 -4.09 11.31 -5.79
C LEU A 116 -5.41 11.97 -6.17
N VAL A 117 -5.42 12.84 -7.18
CA VAL A 117 -6.66 13.45 -7.71
C VAL A 117 -7.62 12.39 -8.23
N ALA A 118 -7.12 11.39 -8.98
CA ALA A 118 -7.95 10.30 -9.49
C ALA A 118 -8.47 9.36 -8.39
N ALA A 119 -7.71 9.19 -7.30
CA ALA A 119 -8.20 8.47 -6.13
C ALA A 119 -9.29 9.29 -5.39
N GLY A 120 -9.14 10.61 -5.32
CA GLY A 120 -10.03 11.52 -4.60
C GLY A 120 -9.33 12.14 -3.39
N ASP A 121 -9.61 13.42 -3.15
CA ASP A 121 -8.98 14.22 -2.10
C ASP A 121 -9.22 13.64 -0.71
N GLU A 122 -10.37 12.98 -0.49
CA GLU A 122 -10.71 12.30 0.75
C GLU A 122 -9.76 11.13 1.08
N PHE A 123 -9.13 10.54 0.07
CA PHE A 123 -8.20 9.42 0.21
C PHE A 123 -6.73 9.82 0.09
N ALA A 124 -6.43 11.01 -0.42
CA ALA A 124 -5.06 11.45 -0.68
C ALA A 124 -4.18 11.36 0.58
N GLY A 125 -4.68 11.89 1.71
CA GLY A 125 -3.97 11.81 2.98
C GLY A 125 -3.72 10.36 3.45
N LEU A 126 -4.73 9.49 3.33
CA LEU A 126 -4.62 8.08 3.73
C LEU A 126 -3.59 7.32 2.86
N LEU A 127 -3.59 7.57 1.56
CA LEU A 127 -2.64 6.95 0.63
C LEU A 127 -1.21 7.43 0.90
N LEU A 128 -1.01 8.70 1.25
CA LEU A 128 0.29 9.23 1.66
C LEU A 128 0.78 8.60 2.98
N ASP A 129 -0.09 8.48 3.98
CA ASP A 129 0.20 7.82 5.26
C ASP A 129 0.65 6.37 5.08
N VAL A 130 -0.11 5.57 4.32
CA VAL A 130 0.12 4.13 4.21
C VAL A 130 1.15 3.79 3.14
N CYS A 131 1.08 4.39 1.95
CA CYS A 131 1.98 4.07 0.84
C CYS A 131 3.29 4.85 0.91
N GLY A 132 3.24 6.09 1.41
CA GLY A 132 4.41 6.95 1.55
C GLY A 132 5.10 6.72 2.90
N PHE A 133 4.45 7.13 3.98
CA PHE A 133 5.02 7.11 5.33
C PHE A 133 5.05 5.73 5.98
N LEU A 134 4.44 4.72 5.35
CA LEU A 134 4.42 3.33 5.80
C LEU A 134 3.77 3.17 7.19
N LYS A 135 2.85 4.09 7.55
CA LYS A 135 2.12 4.02 8.82
C LYS A 135 1.26 2.77 8.88
N GLY A 136 1.21 2.16 10.05
CA GLY A 136 0.29 1.04 10.32
C GLY A 136 -1.16 1.51 10.39
N LEU A 137 -2.12 0.63 10.07
CA LEU A 137 -3.54 1.00 10.09
C LEU A 137 -4.02 1.47 11.47
N ALA A 138 -3.54 0.87 12.55
CA ALA A 138 -3.89 1.28 13.92
C ALA A 138 -3.36 2.67 14.28
N GLU A 139 -2.22 3.07 13.71
CA GLU A 139 -1.68 4.41 13.87
C GLU A 139 -2.52 5.44 13.11
N VAL A 140 -2.87 5.13 11.86
CA VAL A 140 -3.78 5.95 11.05
C VAL A 140 -5.13 6.15 11.75
N GLU A 141 -5.71 5.09 12.32
CA GLU A 141 -6.98 5.17 13.06
C GLU A 141 -6.87 6.13 14.25
N ARG A 142 -5.79 6.00 15.04
CA ARG A 142 -5.55 6.86 16.21
C ARG A 142 -5.36 8.33 15.82
N GLU A 143 -4.55 8.61 14.80
CA GLU A 143 -4.27 9.99 14.37
C GLU A 143 -5.50 10.68 13.77
N ARG A 144 -6.38 9.92 13.10
CA ARG A 144 -7.59 10.44 12.45
C ARG A 144 -8.83 10.39 13.34
N GLY A 145 -8.73 9.84 14.54
CA GLY A 145 -9.87 9.64 15.44
C GLY A 145 -10.92 8.67 14.89
N TRP A 146 -10.50 7.73 14.03
CA TRP A 146 -11.42 6.77 13.43
C TRP A 146 -11.74 5.61 14.36
N PRO A 147 -12.94 5.01 14.27
CA PRO A 147 -13.27 3.79 15.00
C PRO A 147 -12.28 2.66 14.71
N ALA A 148 -12.01 1.81 15.70
CA ALA A 148 -11.10 0.68 15.52
C ALA A 148 -11.53 -0.24 14.37
N ARG A 149 -10.56 -0.71 13.57
CA ARG A 149 -10.74 -1.61 12.40
C ARG A 149 -11.48 -0.98 11.22
N SER A 150 -11.62 0.34 11.16
CA SER A 150 -12.24 1.05 10.04
C SER A 150 -11.26 1.37 8.91
N ALA A 151 -9.97 1.59 9.22
CA ALA A 151 -9.01 2.06 8.22
C ALA A 151 -8.81 1.08 7.07
N LYS A 152 -8.96 -0.23 7.33
CA LYS A 152 -8.89 -1.25 6.27
C LYS A 152 -9.93 -0.99 5.17
N LEU A 153 -11.17 -0.74 5.54
CA LEU A 153 -12.26 -0.56 4.57
C LEU A 153 -12.03 0.70 3.73
N VAL A 154 -11.59 1.79 4.37
CA VAL A 154 -11.29 3.05 3.67
C VAL A 154 -10.09 2.88 2.74
N LEU A 155 -9.05 2.18 3.20
CA LEU A 155 -7.87 1.88 2.38
C LEU A 155 -8.21 0.99 1.17
N ASP A 156 -9.11 0.02 1.33
CA ASP A 156 -9.59 -0.82 0.24
C ASP A 156 -10.27 0.01 -0.87
N MET A 157 -11.15 0.95 -0.51
CA MET A 157 -11.77 1.88 -1.46
C MET A 157 -10.72 2.76 -2.16
N ALA A 158 -9.77 3.31 -1.40
CA ALA A 158 -8.71 4.16 -1.93
C ALA A 158 -7.81 3.40 -2.93
N LEU A 159 -7.34 2.21 -2.56
CA LEU A 159 -6.48 1.38 -3.41
C LEU A 159 -7.21 0.85 -4.64
N THR A 160 -8.52 0.60 -4.53
CA THR A 160 -9.35 0.24 -5.69
C THR A 160 -9.34 1.37 -6.71
N ARG A 161 -9.67 2.62 -6.30
CA ARG A 161 -9.64 3.77 -7.20
C ARG A 161 -8.24 4.01 -7.80
N LEU A 162 -7.20 3.85 -6.99
CA LEU A 162 -5.81 3.96 -7.44
C LEU A 162 -5.45 2.88 -8.49
N ALA A 163 -5.89 1.64 -8.29
CA ALA A 163 -5.68 0.56 -9.25
C ALA A 163 -6.39 0.85 -10.58
N ARG A 164 -7.61 1.40 -10.55
CA ARG A 164 -8.32 1.86 -11.76
C ARG A 164 -7.52 2.93 -12.49
N HIS A 165 -7.03 3.94 -11.77
CA HIS A 165 -6.22 5.01 -12.36
C HIS A 165 -4.97 4.48 -13.06
N TYR A 166 -4.30 3.48 -12.48
CA TYR A 166 -3.12 2.88 -13.09
C TYR A 166 -3.42 1.85 -14.19
N GLY A 167 -4.69 1.58 -14.49
CA GLY A 167 -5.09 0.54 -15.44
C GLY A 167 -4.71 -0.86 -14.95
N LEU A 168 -4.60 -1.05 -13.64
CA LEU A 168 -4.23 -2.32 -13.02
C LEU A 168 -5.45 -3.15 -12.65
N GLU A 169 -6.64 -2.82 -13.18
CA GLU A 169 -7.87 -3.52 -12.84
C GLU A 169 -7.65 -5.03 -12.97
N SER A 170 -7.68 -5.70 -11.81
CA SER A 170 -8.06 -7.10 -11.79
C SER A 170 -9.48 -7.11 -12.31
N GLU A 171 -9.72 -7.80 -13.42
CA GLU A 171 -11.06 -8.32 -13.71
C GLU A 171 -11.68 -8.72 -12.38
N THR A 172 -12.74 -8.01 -12.01
CA THR A 172 -13.49 -8.39 -10.83
C THR A 172 -14.05 -9.75 -11.21
N ARG A 173 -13.40 -10.84 -10.79
CA ARG A 173 -14.05 -12.14 -10.73
C ARG A 173 -15.13 -11.99 -9.68
N GLY A 174 -16.23 -11.35 -10.10
CA GLY A 174 -17.50 -11.35 -9.42
C GLY A 174 -17.74 -12.79 -9.06
N ALA A 175 -18.07 -13.01 -7.80
CA ALA A 175 -18.07 -14.31 -7.20
C ALA A 175 -18.75 -15.34 -8.10
N GLU A 176 -17.96 -16.17 -8.77
CA GLU A 176 -18.43 -17.44 -9.35
C GLU A 176 -18.95 -18.39 -8.26
N ARG A 177 -19.00 -17.92 -7.00
CA ARG A 177 -19.64 -18.52 -5.84
C ARG A 177 -20.41 -17.52 -4.98
N SER A 178 -21.05 -16.51 -5.56
CA SER A 178 -22.21 -15.92 -4.87
C SER A 178 -23.37 -16.87 -5.13
N PRO A 179 -23.74 -17.79 -4.20
CA PRO A 179 -25.05 -18.41 -4.29
C PRO A 179 -26.03 -17.24 -4.28
N GLY A 180 -26.88 -17.18 -5.29
CA GLY A 180 -27.64 -15.99 -5.69
C GLY A 180 -28.12 -15.15 -4.52
N LEU A 181 -28.05 -13.83 -4.71
CA LEU A 181 -28.67 -12.78 -3.91
C LEU A 181 -29.65 -13.36 -2.88
N ARG A 182 -29.22 -13.49 -1.61
CA ARG A 182 -30.07 -14.04 -0.55
C ARG A 182 -31.24 -13.09 -0.36
N PHE A 183 -32.34 -13.42 -1.02
CA PHE A 183 -33.60 -12.72 -0.96
C PHE A 183 -34.12 -12.80 0.48
N TRP A 184 -34.19 -11.65 1.15
CA TRP A 184 -34.68 -11.53 2.52
C TRP A 184 -36.21 -11.37 2.51
N GLY A 185 -36.89 -12.31 1.87
CA GLY A 185 -38.34 -12.35 1.81
C GLY A 185 -38.85 -13.78 1.88
N ALA A 186 -39.88 -14.01 2.70
CA ALA A 186 -40.57 -15.30 2.74
C ALA A 186 -41.28 -15.56 1.40
N ALA A 187 -41.49 -16.83 1.06
CA ALA A 187 -42.31 -17.21 -0.09
C ALA A 187 -43.68 -16.53 0.04
N GLY A 188 -44.06 -15.71 -0.95
CA GLY A 188 -45.33 -14.97 -0.95
C GLY A 188 -45.30 -13.57 -0.33
N TYR A 189 -44.13 -13.00 0.02
CA TYR A 189 -44.05 -11.63 0.55
C TYR A 189 -44.54 -10.53 -0.42
N ARG A 190 -44.54 -10.79 -1.73
CA ARG A 190 -44.98 -9.80 -2.73
C ARG A 190 -46.51 -9.70 -2.70
N PRO A 191 -47.11 -8.58 -2.26
CA PRO A 191 -48.56 -8.42 -2.31
C PRO A 191 -49.00 -8.44 -3.78
N SER A 192 -49.93 -9.34 -4.13
CA SER A 192 -50.62 -9.23 -5.41
C SER A 192 -51.58 -8.06 -5.32
N ILE A 193 -51.46 -7.11 -6.24
CA ILE A 193 -52.42 -6.02 -6.38
C ILE A 193 -53.53 -6.55 -7.29
N ASP A 194 -54.26 -7.56 -6.82
CA ASP A 194 -55.50 -7.96 -7.49
C ASP A 194 -56.61 -7.06 -6.94
N GLY A 195 -56.83 -5.97 -7.66
CA GLY A 195 -57.85 -4.99 -7.32
C GLY A 195 -58.16 -4.08 -8.49
N ALA A 196 -59.00 -4.54 -9.42
CA ALA A 196 -60.31 -3.94 -9.68
C ALA A 196 -60.91 -4.50 -10.98
N ALA A 197 -62.20 -4.82 -10.84
CA ALA A 197 -63.23 -5.21 -11.81
C ALA A 197 -63.11 -4.68 -13.25
#